data_AF-A0A961WMD3-F1
#
_entry.id   AF-A0A961WMD3-F1
#
_cell.length_a   1.000
_cell.length_b   1.000
_cell.length_c   1.000
_cell.angle_alpha   90.00
_cell.angle_beta   90.00
_cell.angle_gamma   90.00
#
_symmetry.space_group_name_H-M   'P 1'
#
loop_
_entity.id
_entity.type
_entity.pdbx_description
1 polymer ?
#
loop_
_entity_poly.entity_id
_entity_poly.type
_entity_poly.pdbx_seq_one_letter_code
_entity_poly.pdbx_strand_id
1 'polypeptide(L)' 'MAQSENNSFSKADAQTLLGEVFAPWVQKLGLVPEGGKEGRQTFSLPATGDLVRKGGPGGGVVCGQALAAAADTVSVLALA' A
#
# COMPACT_ATOMS: atom_id res chain seq x y z
N MET A 1 -17.82 0.14 31.59
CA MET A 1 -16.89 -0.73 30.85
C MET A 1 -17.45 -0.90 29.45
N ALA A 2 -17.16 0.05 28.55
CA ALA A 2 -17.61 -0.01 27.17
C ALA A 2 -16.66 -0.95 26.43
N GLN A 3 -17.23 -1.97 25.80
CA GLN A 3 -16.49 -2.96 25.01
C GLN A 3 -15.86 -2.23 23.83
N SER A 4 -14.53 -2.20 23.78
CA SER A 4 -13.80 -1.85 22.57
C SER A 4 -13.91 -3.04 21.62
N GLU A 5 -14.87 -2.99 20.70
CA GLU A 5 -14.90 -3.92 19.57
C GLU A 5 -13.58 -3.76 18.80
N ASN A 6 -12.71 -4.75 18.94
CA ASN A 6 -11.43 -4.80 18.25
C ASN A 6 -11.72 -5.23 16.80
N ASN A 7 -12.20 -4.29 15.99
CA ASN A 7 -12.48 -4.52 14.57
C ASN A 7 -11.13 -4.63 13.84
N SER A 8 -10.52 -5.82 13.89
CA SER A 8 -9.19 -6.04 13.33
C SER A 8 -9.25 -5.98 11.81
N PHE A 9 -8.80 -4.88 11.21
CA PHE A 9 -8.64 -4.74 9.77
C PHE A 9 -7.63 -5.76 9.24
N SER A 10 -8.09 -6.66 8.36
CA SER A 10 -7.29 -7.76 7.84
C SER A 10 -6.58 -7.41 6.54
N LYS A 11 -5.61 -8.24 6.13
CA LYS A 11 -4.95 -8.12 4.81
C LYS A 11 -5.96 -8.22 3.66
N ALA A 12 -6.98 -9.07 3.82
CA ALA A 12 -8.00 -9.28 2.80
C ALA A 12 -8.91 -8.06 2.66
N ASP A 13 -9.24 -7.41 3.78
CA ASP A 13 -10.02 -6.16 3.78
C ASP A 13 -9.23 -5.04 3.09
N ALA A 14 -7.94 -4.92 3.41
CA ALA A 14 -7.04 -3.97 2.73
C ALA A 14 -6.97 -4.19 1.22
N GLN A 15 -6.86 -5.44 0.78
CA GLN A 15 -6.80 -5.79 -0.63
C GLN A 15 -8.13 -5.51 -1.36
N THR A 16 -9.25 -5.73 -0.68
CA THR A 16 -10.59 -5.45 -1.22
C THR A 16 -10.79 -3.95 -1.37
N LEU A 17 -10.46 -3.18 -0.32
CA LEU A 17 -10.58 -1.73 -0.32
C LEU A 17 -9.69 -1.08 -1.41
N LEU A 18 -8.49 -1.62 -1.62
CA LEU A 18 -7.60 -1.23 -2.73
C LEU A 18 -8.29 -1.36 -4.10
N GLY A 19 -9.05 -2.43 -4.32
CA GLY A 19 -9.75 -2.68 -5.58
C GLY A 19 -11.03 -1.87 -5.77
N GLU A 20 -11.72 -1.51 -4.68
CA GLU A 20 -13.04 -0.86 -4.75
C GLU A 20 -12.97 0.67 -4.71
N VAL A 21 -12.06 1.24 -3.91
CA VAL A 21 -12.06 2.68 -3.60
C VAL A 21 -11.04 3.46 -4.42
N PHE A 22 -9.90 2.85 -4.75
CA PHE A 22 -8.81 3.56 -5.40
C PHE A 22 -8.92 3.51 -6.92
N ALA A 23 -8.48 4.59 -7.57
CA ALA A 23 -8.53 4.70 -9.02
C ALA A 23 -7.64 3.65 -9.72
N PRO A 24 -7.94 3.27 -10.98
CA PRO A 24 -7.22 2.20 -11.68
C PRO A 24 -5.70 2.39 -11.77
N TRP A 25 -5.20 3.63 -11.86
CA TRP A 25 -3.75 3.89 -11.90
C TRP A 25 -3.06 3.68 -10.54
N VAL A 26 -3.79 3.80 -9.43
CA VAL A 26 -3.30 3.47 -8.08
C VAL A 26 -3.27 1.96 -7.90
N GLN A 27 -4.31 1.26 -8.35
CA GLN A 27 -4.34 -0.21 -8.33
C GLN A 27 -3.17 -0.82 -9.11
N LYS A 28 -2.76 -0.18 -10.21
CA LYS A 28 -1.57 -0.56 -11.01
C LYS A 28 -0.24 -0.42 -10.27
N LEU A 29 -0.18 0.25 -9.12
CA LEU A 29 1.01 0.20 -8.26
C LEU A 29 1.27 -1.22 -7.74
N GLY A 30 0.25 -2.06 -7.70
CA GLY A 30 0.38 -3.46 -7.27
C GLY A 30 0.73 -3.60 -5.79
N LEU A 31 0.24 -2.69 -4.95
CA LEU A 31 0.47 -2.74 -3.50
C LEU A 31 -0.07 -4.05 -2.92
N VAL A 32 0.77 -4.73 -2.14
CA VAL A 32 0.42 -5.99 -1.48
C VAL A 32 0.41 -5.76 0.03
N PRO A 33 -0.74 -5.97 0.71
CA PRO A 33 -0.79 -5.94 2.17
C PRO A 33 -0.01 -7.14 2.75
N GLU A 34 1.03 -6.85 3.51
CA GLU A 34 1.79 -7.86 4.28
C GLU A 34 1.20 -8.06 5.68
N GLY A 35 0.20 -7.25 6.03
CA GLY A 35 -0.45 -7.21 7.33
C GLY A 35 0.33 -6.45 8.38
N GLY A 36 -0.17 -6.54 9.61
CA GLY A 36 0.19 -5.61 10.65
C GLY A 36 0.00 -6.17 12.04
N LYS A 37 0.49 -5.42 13.02
CA LYS A 37 0.24 -5.62 14.45
C LYS A 37 -0.12 -4.27 15.04
N GLU A 38 -1.05 -4.27 15.99
CA GLU A 38 -1.37 -3.16 16.91
C GLU A 38 -1.06 -1.76 16.36
N GLY A 39 -1.94 -1.22 15.53
CA GLY A 39 -1.85 0.15 15.01
C GLY A 39 -0.80 0.37 13.91
N ARG A 40 -0.15 -0.69 13.42
CA ARG A 40 0.80 -0.60 12.30
C ARG A 40 0.49 -1.66 11.25
N GLN A 41 0.37 -1.22 10.00
CA GLN A 41 0.22 -2.08 8.83
C GLN A 41 1.46 -1.99 7.94
N THR A 42 1.80 -3.08 7.27
CA THR A 42 2.94 -3.17 6.35
C THR A 42 2.44 -3.51 4.96
N PHE A 43 3.01 -2.86 3.95
CA PHE A 43 2.70 -3.06 2.55
C PHE A 43 3.98 -3.17 1.72
N SER A 44 3.94 -4.01 0.70
CA SER A 44 5.00 -4.16 -0.30
C SER A 44 4.63 -3.40 -1.57
N LEU A 45 5.54 -2.53 -2.04
CA LEU A 45 5.47 -1.88 -3.36
C LEU A 45 6.42 -2.63 -4.32
N PRO A 46 5.91 -3.38 -5.31
CA PRO A 46 6.76 -4.12 -6.22
C PRO A 46 7.53 -3.18 -7.17
N ALA A 47 8.83 -3.41 -7.34
CA ALA A 47 9.67 -2.65 -8.27
C ALA A 47 9.48 -3.13 -9.73
N THR A 48 8.28 -2.93 -10.28
CA THR A 48 7.93 -3.34 -11.65
C THR A 48 8.56 -2.40 -12.69
N GLY A 49 8.66 -2.86 -13.95
CA GLY A 49 9.18 -2.05 -15.05
C GLY A 49 8.42 -0.73 -15.28
N ASP A 50 7.13 -0.69 -14.93
CA ASP A 50 6.29 0.51 -15.04
C ASP A 50 6.62 1.57 -13.98
N LEU A 51 7.16 1.15 -12.83
CA LEU A 51 7.48 2.02 -11.69
C LEU A 51 8.97 2.36 -11.59
N VAL A 52 9.83 1.48 -12.09
CA VAL A 52 11.28 1.68 -12.09
C VAL A 52 11.69 2.63 -13.21
N ARG A 53 12.64 3.52 -12.92
CA ARG A 53 13.27 4.42 -13.91
C ARG A 53 14.74 4.09 -14.04
N LYS A 54 15.28 4.34 -15.24
CA LYS A 54 16.71 4.26 -15.49
C LYS A 54 17.39 5.39 -14.72
N GLY A 55 18.09 5.05 -13.64
CA GLY A 55 18.78 5.99 -12.77
C GLY A 55 19.03 5.41 -11.38
N GLY A 56 20.14 5.81 -10.74
CA GLY A 56 20.57 5.31 -9.42
C GLY A 56 21.72 4.28 -9.49
N PRO A 57 22.50 4.11 -8.42
CA PRO A 57 23.54 3.07 -8.35
C PRO A 57 22.89 1.69 -8.48
N GLY A 58 23.32 0.87 -9.44
CA GLY A 58 22.89 -0.53 -9.56
C GLY A 58 21.75 -0.85 -10.55
N GLY A 59 21.32 0.09 -11.38
CA GLY A 59 20.54 -0.25 -12.59
C GLY A 59 19.02 -0.07 -12.54
N GLY A 60 18.49 0.62 -11.52
CA GLY A 60 17.09 1.08 -11.53
C GLY A 60 16.62 1.54 -10.15
N VAL A 61 15.76 2.57 -10.12
CA VAL A 61 15.15 3.09 -8.89
C VAL A 61 13.65 3.21 -9.09
N VAL A 62 12.85 2.86 -8.07
CA VAL A 62 11.41 3.18 -8.07
C VAL A 62 11.25 4.70 -8.14
N CYS A 63 10.45 5.20 -9.08
CA CYS A 63 10.30 6.64 -9.23
C CYS A 63 9.64 7.26 -7.98
N GLY A 64 10.08 8.46 -7.60
CA GLY A 64 9.56 9.14 -6.42
C GLY A 64 8.05 9.37 -6.48
N GLN A 65 7.47 9.50 -7.67
CA GLN A 65 6.03 9.65 -7.87
C GLN A 65 5.26 8.37 -7.51
N ALA A 66 5.76 7.20 -7.93
CA ALA A 66 5.18 5.91 -7.55
C ALA A 66 5.27 5.69 -6.04
N LEU A 67 6.42 6.05 -5.44
CA LEU A 67 6.61 5.98 -3.99
C LEU A 67 5.65 6.92 -3.24
N ALA A 68 5.45 8.15 -3.71
CA ALA A 68 4.54 9.11 -3.10
C ALA A 68 3.08 8.65 -3.19
N ALA A 69 2.65 8.14 -4.36
CA ALA A 69 1.32 7.57 -4.53
C ALA A 69 1.10 6.35 -3.64
N ALA A 70 2.11 5.49 -3.50
CA ALA A 70 2.07 4.36 -2.59
C ALA A 70 1.93 4.82 -1.14
N ALA A 71 2.71 5.80 -0.70
CA ALA A 71 2.66 6.34 0.67
C ALA A 71 1.28 6.90 1.03
N ASP A 72 0.69 7.72 0.16
CA ASP A 72 -0.67 8.26 0.33
C ASP A 72 -1.71 7.12 0.46
N THR A 73 -1.64 6.16 -0.46
CA THR A 73 -2.57 5.01 -0.48
C THR A 73 -2.49 4.18 0.79
N VAL A 74 -1.28 3.81 1.24
CA VAL A 74 -1.11 3.00 2.46
C VAL A 74 -1.47 3.77 3.72
N SER A 75 -1.34 5.10 3.74
CA SER A 75 -1.82 5.92 4.84
C SER A 75 -3.33 5.88 4.98
N VAL A 76 -4.07 5.95 3.88
CA VAL A 76 -5.54 5.79 3.90
C VAL A 76 -5.93 4.39 4.39
N LEU A 77 -5.27 3.34 3.86
CA LEU A 77 -5.55 1.96 4.27
C LEU A 77 -5.19 1.67 5.74
N ALA A 78 -4.20 2.36 6.29
CA ALA A 78 -3.81 2.20 7.69
C ALA A 78 -4.79 2.86 8.68
N LEU A 79 -5.66 3.75 8.20
CA LEU A 79 -6.69 4.44 8.99
C LEU A 79 -8.08 3.80 8.89
N ALA A 80 -8.27 2.89 7.94
CA ALA A 80 -9.51 2.13 7.75
C ALA A 80 -9.64 1.00 8.79
#